data_AF-A0A956FRN2-F1
#
_entry.id   AF-A0A956FRN2-F1
#
_cell.length_a   1.000
_cell.length_b   1.000
_cell.length_c   1.000
_cell.angle_alpha   90.00
_cell.angle_beta   90.00
_cell.angle_gamma   90.00
#
_symmetry.space_group_name_H-M   'P 1'
#
loop_
_entity.id
_entity.type
_entity.pdbx_description
1 polymer ?
#
loop_
_entity_poly.entity_id
_entity_poly.type
_entity_poly.pdbx_seq_one_letter_code
_entity_poly.pdbx_strand_id
1 'polypeptide(L)'
;MAISIIGAGRVGGTLAELCAERGLPCSLITRDRGWEALAGAAGEPVLVTVRNDDLDGVLERVPAGRRGDLVLIQNGMLRPWITARGLEQVTRGLLFFAVSRRGDRPEPGGSSPFYGPHAAAVVAWLSEIGIPAEVVDAGAFAAIELEKLIWN
;
A
#
# COMPACT_ATOMS: atom_id res chain seq x y z
N MET A 1 -13.09 0.18 -8.79
CA MET A 1 -12.73 0.90 -7.55
C MET A 1 -11.67 1.94 -7.91
N ALA A 2 -11.66 3.10 -7.25
CA ALA A 2 -10.58 4.08 -7.40
C ALA A 2 -9.54 3.89 -6.29
N ILE A 3 -8.25 4.04 -6.58
CA ILE A 3 -7.21 3.94 -5.56
C ILE A 3 -6.33 5.19 -5.56
N SER A 4 -5.95 5.65 -4.37
CA SER A 4 -4.91 6.68 -4.22
C SER A 4 -3.59 6.01 -3.85
N ILE A 5 -2.51 6.36 -4.56
CA ILE A 5 -1.17 5.82 -4.30
C ILE A 5 -0.28 6.96 -3.80
N ILE A 6 0.14 6.91 -2.55
CA ILE A 6 1.11 7.87 -1.99
C ILE A 6 2.52 7.35 -2.25
N GLY A 7 3.33 8.16 -2.95
CA GLY A 7 4.72 7.88 -3.28
C GLY A 7 4.93 7.48 -4.73
N ALA A 8 5.70 8.27 -5.48
CA ALA A 8 6.08 7.98 -6.86
C ALA A 8 7.45 7.29 -6.98
N GLY A 9 7.77 6.45 -6.00
CA GLY A 9 8.97 5.61 -6.01
C GLY A 9 8.88 4.50 -7.07
N ARG A 10 9.79 3.52 -7.00
CA ARG A 10 9.80 2.38 -7.94
C ARG A 10 8.45 1.64 -7.92
N VAL A 11 8.00 1.24 -6.73
CA VAL A 11 6.74 0.51 -6.57
C VAL A 11 5.53 1.36 -6.96
N GLY A 12 5.32 2.52 -6.32
CA GLY A 12 4.13 3.33 -6.56
C GLY A 12 4.04 3.88 -8.00
N GLY A 13 5.17 4.24 -8.61
CA GLY A 13 5.23 4.64 -10.01
C GLY A 13 4.80 3.51 -10.95
N THR A 14 5.38 2.32 -10.80
CA THR A 14 5.04 1.16 -11.63
C THR A 14 3.56 0.75 -11.46
N LEU A 15 3.01 0.81 -10.24
CA LEU A 15 1.59 0.50 -10.01
C LEU A 15 0.67 1.54 -10.68
N ALA A 16 1.03 2.82 -10.66
CA ALA A 16 0.28 3.87 -11.34
C ALA A 16 0.33 3.73 -12.88
N GLU A 17 1.50 3.38 -13.42
CA GLU A 17 1.68 3.09 -14.86
C GLU A 17 0.81 1.90 -15.29
N LEU A 18 0.82 0.81 -14.52
CA LEU A 18 -0.04 -0.36 -14.76
C LEU A 18 -1.52 0.00 -14.73
N CYS A 19 -1.96 0.86 -13.81
CA CYS A 19 -3.34 1.33 -13.79
C CYS A 19 -3.71 2.10 -15.06
N ALA A 20 -2.83 3.00 -15.51
CA ALA A 20 -3.05 3.78 -16.72
C ALA A 20 -3.15 2.88 -17.96
N GLU A 21 -2.27 1.88 -18.09
CA GLU A 21 -2.32 0.89 -19.18
C GLU A 21 -3.62 0.08 -19.20
N ARG A 22 -4.19 -0.20 -18.02
CA ARG A 22 -5.44 -0.94 -17.85
C ARG A 22 -6.69 -0.07 -17.87
N GLY A 23 -6.53 1.26 -17.97
CA GLY A 23 -7.64 2.22 -17.91
C GLY A 23 -8.34 2.26 -16.54
N LEU A 24 -7.65 1.89 -15.47
CA LEU A 24 -8.21 1.87 -14.11
C LEU A 24 -8.04 3.23 -13.42
N PRO A 25 -9.03 3.69 -12.64
CA PRO A 25 -8.95 4.97 -11.94
C PRO A 25 -7.94 4.89 -10.80
N CYS A 26 -6.83 5.62 -10.95
CA CYS A 26 -5.74 5.67 -9.98
C CYS A 26 -5.20 7.10 -9.86
N SER A 27 -5.05 7.59 -8.63
CA SER A 27 -4.47 8.90 -8.34
C SER A 27 -3.10 8.75 -7.70
N LEU A 28 -2.05 9.15 -8.41
CA LEU A 28 -0.68 9.16 -7.88
C LEU A 28 -0.42 10.47 -7.11
N ILE A 29 -0.07 10.33 -5.83
CA ILE A 29 0.23 11.42 -4.91
C ILE A 29 1.75 11.46 -4.71
N THR A 30 2.37 12.57 -5.07
CA THR A 30 3.82 12.78 -4.88
C THR A 30 4.08 13.51 -3.56
N ARG A 31 5.36 13.78 -3.28
CA ARG A 31 5.75 14.59 -2.13
C ARG A 31 5.12 15.98 -2.14
N ASP A 32 4.74 16.51 -3.29
CA ASP A 32 4.32 17.91 -3.46
C ASP A 32 2.95 18.07 -4.12
N ARG A 33 2.41 17.05 -4.82
CA ARG A 33 1.20 17.16 -5.65
C ARG A 33 0.24 16.00 -5.46
N GLY A 34 -1.02 16.17 -5.88
CA GLY A 34 -2.05 15.12 -5.89
C GLY A 34 -2.83 14.95 -4.57
N TRP A 35 -2.52 15.74 -3.54
CA TRP A 35 -3.11 15.61 -2.21
C TRP A 35 -4.61 15.94 -2.16
N GLU A 36 -5.09 16.72 -3.13
CA GLU A 36 -6.50 16.99 -3.39
C GLU A 36 -7.31 15.70 -3.63
N ALA A 37 -6.67 14.60 -4.08
CA ALA A 37 -7.32 13.29 -4.20
C ALA A 37 -7.82 12.74 -2.86
N LEU A 38 -7.26 13.21 -1.74
CA LEU A 38 -7.66 12.81 -0.39
C LEU A 38 -8.75 13.71 0.21
N ALA A 39 -9.20 14.75 -0.48
CA ALA A 39 -10.20 15.70 0.04
C ALA A 39 -11.63 15.14 0.05
N GLY A 40 -11.90 14.04 -0.67
CA GLY A 40 -13.20 13.38 -0.72
C GLY A 40 -13.55 12.59 0.55
N ALA A 41 -14.75 12.00 0.54
CA ALA A 41 -15.23 11.14 1.62
C ALA A 41 -14.30 9.93 1.84
N ALA A 42 -14.29 9.43 3.08
CA ALA A 42 -13.58 8.19 3.43
C ALA A 42 -14.23 6.98 2.77
N GLY A 43 -13.45 5.91 2.59
CA GLY A 43 -13.94 4.61 2.12
C GLY A 43 -13.22 4.02 0.92
N GLU A 44 -12.40 4.80 0.20
CA GLU A 44 -11.54 4.30 -0.87
C GLU A 44 -10.10 4.12 -0.37
N PRO A 45 -9.42 3.01 -0.71
CA PRO A 45 -8.10 2.70 -0.18
C PRO A 45 -7.02 3.70 -0.60
N VAL A 46 -6.09 3.96 0.33
CA VAL A 46 -4.93 4.83 0.14
C VAL A 46 -3.66 4.01 0.36
N LEU A 47 -3.07 3.55 -0.75
CA LEU A 47 -1.86 2.73 -0.73
C LEU A 47 -0.62 3.58 -0.46
N VAL A 48 0.11 3.28 0.61
CA VAL A 48 1.30 4.03 1.01
C VAL A 48 2.55 3.32 0.54
N THR A 49 3.23 3.85 -0.48
CA THR A 49 4.40 3.24 -1.12
C THR A 49 5.72 3.97 -0.85
N VAL A 50 5.72 4.90 0.11
CA VAL A 50 6.94 5.61 0.55
C VAL A 50 7.83 4.70 1.42
N ARG A 51 9.06 5.17 1.69
CA ARG A 51 9.97 4.51 2.64
C ARG A 51 9.49 4.68 4.07
N ASN A 52 9.94 3.83 4.97
CA ASN A 52 9.57 3.88 6.40
C ASN A 52 9.88 5.25 7.02
N ASP A 53 11.03 5.85 6.70
CA ASP A 53 11.46 7.15 7.23
C ASP A 53 10.59 8.33 6.76
N ASP A 54 9.82 8.15 5.68
CA ASP A 54 8.91 9.18 5.14
C ASP A 54 7.48 9.05 5.70
N LEU A 55 7.17 8.01 6.48
CA LEU A 55 5.79 7.71 6.92
C LEU A 55 5.19 8.81 7.82
N ASP A 56 6.00 9.43 8.67
CA ASP A 56 5.53 10.48 9.57
C ASP A 56 5.07 11.71 8.76
N GLY A 57 5.87 12.13 7.78
CA GLY A 57 5.50 13.22 6.88
C GLY A 57 4.26 12.90 6.02
N VAL A 58 4.00 11.63 5.71
CA VAL A 58 2.74 11.22 5.08
C VAL A 58 1.58 11.38 6.04
N LEU A 59 1.69 10.87 7.27
CA LEU A 59 0.60 10.89 8.25
C LEU A 59 0.20 12.30 8.69
N GLU A 60 1.16 13.21 8.76
CA GLU A 60 0.93 14.64 9.05
C GLU A 60 0.02 15.31 7.99
N ARG A 61 0.09 14.83 6.75
CA ARG A 61 -0.64 15.42 5.62
C ARG A 61 -1.93 14.72 5.28
N VAL A 62 -2.04 13.43 5.60
CA VAL A 62 -3.28 12.68 5.41
C VAL A 62 -4.36 13.24 6.35
N PRO A 63 -5.52 13.69 5.82
CA PRO A 63 -6.62 14.15 6.65
C PRO A 63 -7.03 13.10 7.68
N ALA A 64 -7.33 13.52 8.91
CA ALA A 64 -7.62 12.59 10.00
C ALA A 64 -8.73 11.57 9.65
N GLY A 65 -9.79 12.03 8.97
CA GLY A 65 -10.89 11.16 8.53
C GLY A 65 -10.52 10.12 7.45
N ARG A 66 -9.37 10.29 6.77
CA ARG A 66 -8.86 9.36 5.75
C ARG A 66 -7.80 8.40 6.30
N ARG A 67 -7.38 8.54 7.56
CA ARG A 67 -6.32 7.67 8.14
C ARG A 67 -6.73 6.21 8.24
N GLY A 68 -8.03 5.94 8.42
CA GLY A 68 -8.58 4.57 8.39
C GLY A 68 -8.49 3.91 7.01
N ASP A 69 -8.33 4.70 5.94
CA ASP A 69 -8.22 4.20 4.57
C ASP A 69 -6.79 3.82 4.17
N LEU A 70 -5.81 4.07 5.04
CA LEU A 70 -4.42 3.76 4.74
C LEU A 70 -4.22 2.25 4.58
N VAL A 71 -3.43 1.92 3.56
CA VAL A 71 -2.94 0.57 3.31
C VAL A 71 -1.42 0.61 3.41
N LEU A 72 -0.89 0.11 4.52
CA LEU A 72 0.54 0.15 4.84
C LEU A 72 1.21 -1.15 4.37
N ILE A 73 2.15 -1.00 3.44
CA ILE A 73 2.86 -2.12 2.78
C ILE A 73 4.36 -2.15 3.06
N GLN A 74 4.79 -1.39 4.06
CA GLN A 74 6.19 -1.30 4.46
C GLN A 74 6.68 -2.63 5.04
N ASN A 75 7.91 -3.00 4.69
CA ASN A 75 8.64 -4.11 5.30
C ASN A 75 9.25 -3.67 6.65
N GLY A 76 9.74 -4.66 7.42
CA GLY A 76 10.42 -4.44 8.69
C GLY A 76 9.48 -4.32 9.89
N MET A 77 10.02 -3.83 11.01
CA MET A 77 9.31 -3.75 12.29
C MET A 77 8.36 -2.54 12.36
N LEU A 78 7.21 -2.64 11.69
CA LEU A 78 6.25 -1.52 11.58
C LEU A 78 5.26 -1.42 12.76
N ARG A 79 5.03 -2.51 13.49
CA ARG A 79 4.00 -2.57 14.55
C ARG A 79 4.15 -1.52 15.66
N PRO A 80 5.36 -1.22 16.18
CA PRO A 80 5.51 -0.16 17.20
C PRO A 80 5.11 1.22 16.66
N TRP A 81 5.47 1.52 15.40
CA TRP A 81 5.12 2.79 14.74
C TRP A 81 3.60 2.92 14.58
N ILE A 82 2.92 1.84 14.16
CA ILE A 82 1.46 1.76 14.03
C ILE A 82 0.76 2.01 15.37
N THR A 83 1.21 1.31 16.42
CA THR A 83 0.59 1.37 17.75
C THR A 83 0.70 2.77 18.35
N ALA A 84 1.88 3.40 18.21
CA ALA A 84 2.10 4.76 18.70
C ALA A 84 1.21 5.82 18.01
N ARG A 85 0.56 5.48 16.89
CA ARG A 85 -0.27 6.38 16.07
C ARG A 85 -1.75 5.99 16.03
N GLY A 86 -2.15 4.94 16.75
CA GLY A 86 -3.55 4.49 16.77
C GLY A 86 -4.03 3.95 15.41
N LEU A 87 -3.13 3.34 14.63
CA LEU A 87 -3.40 2.85 13.28
C LEU A 87 -3.60 1.32 13.23
N GLU A 88 -3.88 0.66 14.34
CA GLU A 88 -3.95 -0.81 14.43
C GLU A 88 -5.06 -1.42 13.58
N GLN A 89 -6.08 -0.64 13.24
CA GLN A 89 -7.23 -1.07 12.45
C GLN A 89 -7.07 -0.81 10.94
N VAL A 90 -5.96 -0.21 10.51
CA VAL A 90 -5.71 0.04 9.07
C VAL A 90 -5.34 -1.25 8.35
N THR A 91 -5.43 -1.24 7.03
CA THR A 91 -5.06 -2.41 6.23
C THR A 91 -3.54 -2.54 6.17
N ARG A 92 -3.05 -3.77 6.30
CA ARG A 92 -1.65 -4.13 6.17
C ARG A 92 -1.45 -5.02 4.95
N GLY A 93 -0.32 -4.86 4.29
CA GLY A 93 0.13 -5.74 3.21
C GLY A 93 1.63 -6.01 3.30
N LEU A 94 2.07 -7.10 2.68
CA LEU A 94 3.48 -7.39 2.45
C LEU A 94 3.68 -7.68 0.98
N LEU A 95 4.49 -6.89 0.28
CA LEU A 95 4.70 -7.10 -1.15
C LEU A 95 5.68 -8.25 -1.40
N PHE A 96 5.26 -9.23 -2.20
CA PHE A 96 6.11 -10.31 -2.70
C PHE A 96 6.38 -10.12 -4.20
N PHE A 97 6.87 -8.95 -4.56
CA PHE A 97 7.45 -8.65 -5.87
C PHE A 97 8.53 -7.59 -5.72
N ALA A 98 9.40 -7.48 -6.71
CA ALA A 98 10.41 -6.44 -6.78
C ALA A 98 10.21 -5.58 -8.03
N VAL A 99 10.56 -4.30 -7.91
CA VAL A 99 10.75 -3.41 -9.07
C VAL A 99 12.20 -2.96 -9.00
N SER A 100 13.04 -3.55 -9.86
CA SER A 100 14.49 -3.36 -9.85
C SER A 100 14.85 -1.89 -10.12
N ARG A 101 14.33 -1.32 -11.22
CA ARG A 101 14.53 0.08 -11.63
C ARG A 101 13.19 0.73 -12.00
N ARG A 102 13.16 2.06 -12.03
CA ARG A 102 11.96 2.79 -12.45
C ARG A 102 11.65 2.46 -13.91
N GLY A 103 10.39 2.12 -14.19
CA GLY A 103 9.91 1.68 -15.51
C GLY A 103 10.05 0.18 -15.75
N ASP A 104 10.69 -0.58 -14.85
CA ASP A 104 10.69 -2.04 -14.94
C ASP A 104 9.30 -2.59 -14.56
N ARG A 105 8.95 -3.74 -15.16
CA ARG A 105 7.79 -4.52 -14.74
C ARG A 105 8.06 -5.16 -13.37
N PRO A 106 7.03 -5.36 -12.54
CA PRO A 106 7.17 -6.11 -11.29
C PRO A 106 7.66 -7.53 -11.54
N GLU A 107 8.75 -7.91 -10.90
CA GLU A 107 9.28 -9.27 -10.87
C GLU A 107 8.57 -10.06 -9.74
N PRO A 108 7.78 -11.10 -10.05
CA PRO A 108 7.03 -11.84 -9.05
C PRO A 108 7.94 -12.58 -8.07
N GLY A 109 7.65 -12.50 -6.77
CA GLY A 109 8.30 -13.25 -5.70
C GLY A 109 7.33 -14.11 -4.88
N GLY A 110 6.05 -14.13 -5.24
CA GLY A 110 4.98 -14.82 -4.53
C GLY A 110 3.69 -14.02 -4.53
N SER A 111 2.67 -14.53 -3.84
CA SER A 111 1.44 -13.80 -3.58
C SER A 111 1.65 -12.80 -2.45
N SER A 112 1.24 -11.55 -2.64
CA SER A 112 1.32 -10.52 -1.60
C SER A 112 0.13 -10.67 -0.63
N PRO A 113 0.34 -11.02 0.65
CA PRO A 113 -0.76 -11.14 1.61
C PRO A 113 -1.22 -9.75 2.07
N PHE A 114 -2.54 -9.60 2.21
CA PHE A 114 -3.19 -8.42 2.79
C PHE A 114 -4.19 -8.81 3.88
N TYR A 115 -4.26 -8.00 4.93
CA TYR A 115 -5.22 -8.13 6.03
C TYR A 115 -5.77 -6.76 6.43
N GLY A 116 -7.06 -6.69 6.77
CA GLY A 116 -7.73 -5.49 7.26
C GLY A 116 -8.88 -5.01 6.36
N PRO A 117 -9.48 -3.84 6.67
CA PRO A 117 -10.73 -3.38 6.05
C PRO A 117 -10.71 -3.27 4.52
N HIS A 118 -9.57 -2.88 3.94
CA HIS A 118 -9.38 -2.68 2.50
C HIS A 118 -8.68 -3.84 1.80
N ALA A 119 -8.40 -4.95 2.50
CA ALA A 119 -7.62 -6.06 1.94
C ALA A 119 -8.25 -6.65 0.67
N ALA A 120 -9.53 -6.99 0.72
CA ALA A 120 -10.24 -7.55 -0.45
C ALA A 120 -10.25 -6.59 -1.64
N ALA A 121 -10.44 -5.30 -1.38
CA ALA A 121 -10.51 -4.25 -2.38
C ALA A 121 -9.15 -4.07 -3.08
N VAL A 122 -8.06 -4.04 -2.31
CA VAL A 122 -6.69 -3.95 -2.83
C VAL A 122 -6.28 -5.23 -3.58
N VAL A 123 -6.63 -6.41 -3.08
CA VAL A 123 -6.33 -7.69 -3.75
C VAL A 123 -7.04 -7.80 -5.11
N ALA A 124 -8.31 -7.38 -5.19
CA ALA A 124 -9.03 -7.33 -6.45
C ALA A 124 -8.36 -6.36 -7.44
N TRP A 125 -7.99 -5.17 -6.98
CA TRP A 125 -7.28 -4.19 -7.83
C TRP A 125 -5.90 -4.67 -8.29
N LEU A 126 -5.09 -5.25 -7.40
CA LEU A 126 -3.81 -5.85 -7.77
C LEU A 126 -3.98 -6.95 -8.83
N SER A 127 -5.04 -7.75 -8.71
CA SER A 127 -5.38 -8.79 -9.69
C SER A 127 -5.71 -8.20 -11.07
N GLU A 128 -6.46 -7.09 -11.14
CA GLU A 128 -6.78 -6.39 -12.39
C GLU A 128 -5.53 -5.87 -13.13
N ILE A 129 -4.49 -5.50 -12.38
CA ILE A 129 -3.20 -5.07 -12.93
C ILE A 129 -2.17 -6.20 -13.05
N GLY A 130 -2.57 -7.45 -12.78
CA GLY A 130 -1.75 -8.65 -12.98
C GLY A 130 -0.71 -8.91 -11.88
N ILE A 131 -0.93 -8.40 -10.68
CA ILE A 131 -0.05 -8.60 -9.52
C ILE A 131 -0.67 -9.63 -8.58
N PRO A 132 0.00 -10.78 -8.32
CA PRO A 132 -0.49 -11.77 -7.38
C PRO A 132 -0.63 -11.22 -5.96
N ALA A 133 -1.82 -11.35 -5.39
CA ALA A 133 -2.13 -10.95 -4.03
C ALA A 133 -3.27 -11.81 -3.47
N GLU A 134 -3.34 -11.91 -2.15
CA GLU A 134 -4.39 -12.67 -1.47
C GLU A 134 -4.80 -12.02 -0.15
N VAL A 135 -6.05 -12.25 0.24
CA VAL A 135 -6.55 -11.87 1.56
C VAL A 135 -6.22 -12.99 2.54
N VAL A 136 -5.60 -12.64 3.66
CA VAL A 136 -5.30 -13.56 4.76
C VAL A 136 -5.91 -13.04 6.06
N ASP A 137 -6.06 -13.92 7.05
CA ASP A 137 -6.43 -13.51 8.40
C ASP A 137 -5.25 -12.89 9.16
N ALA A 138 -5.55 -12.28 10.31
CA ALA A 138 -4.56 -11.58 11.13
C ALA A 138 -3.42 -12.50 11.63
N GLY A 139 -3.74 -13.77 11.93
CA GLY A 139 -2.77 -14.74 12.44
C GLY A 139 -1.82 -15.20 11.34
N ALA A 140 -2.36 -15.56 10.18
CA ALA A 140 -1.59 -15.87 8.99
C ALA A 140 -0.71 -14.70 8.56
N PHE A 141 -1.26 -13.48 8.54
CA PHE A 141 -0.48 -12.27 8.24
C PHE A 141 0.68 -12.08 9.22
N ALA A 142 0.43 -12.25 10.51
CA ALA A 142 1.46 -12.09 11.55
C ALA A 142 2.59 -13.12 11.42
N ALA A 143 2.27 -14.38 11.06
CA ALA A 143 3.27 -15.41 10.81
C ALA A 143 4.16 -15.05 9.62
N ILE A 144 3.55 -14.63 8.50
CA ILE A 144 4.29 -14.22 7.29
C ILE A 144 5.12 -12.96 7.55
N GLU A 145 4.59 -11.99 8.32
CA GLU A 145 5.30 -10.77 8.71
C GLU A 145 6.55 -11.08 9.51
N LEU A 146 6.45 -12.00 10.48
CA LEU A 146 7.59 -12.46 11.27
C LEU A 146 8.62 -13.18 10.42
N GLU A 147 8.19 -14.11 9.55
CA GLU A 147 9.10 -14.82 8.65
C GLU A 147 9.85 -13.83 7.76
N LYS A 148 9.13 -12.94 7.07
CA LYS A 148 9.72 -11.94 6.18
C LYS A 148 10.67 -11.00 6.92
N LEU A 149 10.40 -10.68 8.19
CA LEU A 149 11.29 -9.87 9.01
C LEU A 149 12.66 -10.53 9.23
N ILE A 150 12.73 -11.86 9.34
CA ILE A 150 14.00 -12.59 9.51
C ILE A 150 14.88 -12.47 8.26
N TRP A 151 14.28 -12.30 7.08
CA TRP A 151 14.97 -12.19 5.80
C TRP A 151 15.33 -10.76 5.37
N ASN A 152 14.80 -9.72 6.04
CA ASN A 152 15.07 -8.31 5.72
C ASN A 152 16.28 -7.77 6.49
#